data_AF-A0A2I0L7P1-F1
#
_entry.id   AF-A0A2I0L7P1-F1
#
_cell.length_a   1.000
_cell.length_b   1.000
_cell.length_c   1.000
_cell.angle_alpha   90.00
_cell.angle_beta   90.00
_cell.angle_gamma   90.00
#
_symmetry.space_group_name_H-M   'P 1'
#
loop_
_entity.id
_entity.type
_entity.pdbx_description
1 polymer ?
#
loop_
_entity_poly.entity_id
_entity_poly.type
_entity_poly.pdbx_seq_one_letter_code
_entity_poly.pdbx_strand_id
1 'polypeptide(L)'
;MEKWRTKNNDFLMKESRCSGIRRQLENKRWYVLWTHFILIWAVYSSFFTPLEFGFFRGLKENLFLLDIAGQLAFLVDIAIHFFVAYKDSHSHAMVYDRYLIALRYLKSRFTVDLLGCMPWDTIYKVCGRKEPIRYMLWIRLSRAMRVTEFFEKLEKDIRINYLFTRIVKLLVVELYCTHTAACIFYYLATTMPASKEGYTWIGSLQMGDYKYSHFRDIDLWKRYITSLYFAIVTMATVGYGEIHAVNVREMIFIMIYVSFDMILGAYLLGNMTALIVKGSRTERFRDKMTDLIRYMNKNNLGKQISNEVKGHLRLQYSHKYTEATVLQDIPNSIRTKIKQKLYEPHLKKVALFQGCSPGFIKQIAVEVHEELFLPGETIIEQETAVDQLYIVCNGTLKGVRMEDDSKEEFPMHLPAYSTVGEIPIFSNTTLPYNVQACELCRLLRIDKQALTDILEMNFSDGRTILNIILEGKDSNLRKKLLESDITLLIVKHESELAMRINCAAYDGDFYRLKRLVRAGADPRISLETLRCSKLSRMAMTK
;
A
#
# COMPACT_ATOMS: atom_id res chain seq x y z
N MET A 1 34.35 18.24 24.23
CA MET A 1 33.39 17.91 23.16
C MET A 1 33.78 16.67 22.34
N GLU A 2 35.06 16.43 22.04
CA GLU A 2 35.48 15.23 21.27
C GLU A 2 35.22 13.88 21.96
N LYS A 3 35.44 13.77 23.28
CA LYS A 3 35.11 12.55 24.05
C LYS A 3 33.61 12.19 24.06
N TRP A 4 32.74 13.17 23.88
CA TRP A 4 31.28 12.96 23.77
C TRP A 4 30.91 12.54 22.34
N ARG A 5 31.57 13.10 21.33
CA ARG A 5 31.37 12.78 19.92
C ARG A 5 31.88 11.37 19.57
N THR A 6 32.98 10.91 20.17
CA THR A 6 33.46 9.53 20.00
C THR A 6 32.57 8.51 20.69
N LYS A 7 32.09 8.77 21.92
CA LYS A 7 31.10 7.90 22.61
C LYS A 7 29.78 7.78 21.84
N ASN A 8 29.30 8.87 21.24
CA ASN A 8 28.05 8.85 20.46
C ASN A 8 28.24 8.14 19.12
N ASN A 9 29.39 8.30 18.47
CA ASN A 9 29.72 7.57 17.25
C ASN A 9 29.93 6.07 17.50
N ASP A 10 30.54 5.68 18.62
CA ASP A 10 30.67 4.27 19.02
C ASP A 10 29.32 3.65 19.41
N PHE A 11 28.42 4.43 20.01
CA PHE A 11 27.05 4.01 20.30
C PHE A 11 26.23 3.82 19.01
N LEU A 12 26.26 4.78 18.09
CA LEU A 12 25.59 4.70 16.78
C LEU A 12 26.21 3.64 15.85
N MET A 13 27.52 3.39 15.95
CA MET A 13 28.21 2.30 15.26
C MET A 13 27.88 0.93 15.87
N LYS A 14 27.68 0.82 17.19
CA LYS A 14 27.16 -0.39 17.83
C LYS A 14 25.70 -0.64 17.48
N GLU A 15 24.89 0.40 17.38
CA GLU A 15 23.47 0.30 17.05
C GLU A 15 23.23 -0.05 15.58
N SER A 16 24.08 0.43 14.67
CA SER A 16 24.10 0.03 13.25
C SER A 16 24.73 -1.35 13.00
N ARG A 17 25.76 -1.76 13.76
CA ARG A 17 26.26 -3.17 13.71
C ARG A 17 25.29 -4.15 14.36
N CYS A 18 24.57 -3.73 15.39
CA CYS A 18 23.50 -4.53 15.98
C CYS A 18 22.27 -4.58 15.07
N SER A 19 21.94 -3.57 14.26
CA SER A 19 20.77 -3.62 13.37
C SER A 19 20.95 -4.61 12.20
N GLY A 20 22.19 -4.82 11.74
CA GLY A 20 22.52 -5.83 10.71
C GLY A 20 22.50 -7.28 11.21
N ILE A 21 22.73 -7.49 12.52
CA ILE A 21 22.74 -8.83 13.15
C ILE A 21 21.43 -9.09 13.94
N ARG A 22 20.62 -8.07 14.25
CA ARG A 22 19.34 -8.18 14.98
C ARG A 22 18.21 -8.84 14.20
N ARG A 23 18.30 -8.96 12.87
CA ARG A 23 17.23 -9.49 12.00
C ARG A 23 17.23 -11.03 11.86
N GLN A 24 17.60 -11.79 12.89
CA GLN A 24 18.25 -13.11 12.69
C GLN A 24 17.52 -14.40 13.11
N LEU A 25 16.22 -14.42 13.41
CA LEU A 25 15.49 -15.71 13.44
C LEU A 25 14.33 -15.79 12.45
N GLU A 26 13.47 -14.77 12.35
CA GLU A 26 12.35 -14.80 11.38
C GLU A 26 12.79 -14.82 9.91
N ASN A 27 13.99 -14.26 9.59
CA ASN A 27 14.54 -14.26 8.23
C ASN A 27 15.52 -15.39 7.94
N LYS A 28 15.81 -16.27 8.90
CA LYS A 28 16.63 -17.44 8.59
C LYS A 28 15.77 -18.44 7.83
N ARG A 29 16.21 -18.81 6.62
CA ARG A 29 15.50 -19.74 5.72
C ARG A 29 15.04 -21.02 6.44
N TRP A 30 15.82 -21.53 7.40
CA TRP A 30 15.46 -22.71 8.18
C TRP A 30 14.19 -22.53 9.03
N TYR A 31 13.98 -21.37 9.66
CA TYR A 31 12.79 -21.11 10.48
C TYR A 31 11.56 -20.93 9.60
N VAL A 32 11.73 -20.32 8.43
CA VAL A 32 10.65 -20.25 7.43
C VAL A 32 10.28 -21.65 6.95
N LEU A 33 11.25 -22.49 6.62
CA LEU A 33 10.99 -23.89 6.23
C LEU A 33 10.31 -24.69 7.37
N TRP A 34 10.76 -24.50 8.62
CA TRP A 34 10.15 -25.11 9.80
C TRP A 34 8.70 -24.68 9.99
N THR A 35 8.39 -23.39 9.86
CA THR A 35 7.01 -22.89 10.00
C THR A 35 6.09 -23.44 8.89
N HIS A 36 6.59 -23.61 7.66
CA HIS A 36 5.83 -24.28 6.60
C HIS A 36 5.65 -25.79 6.88
N PHE A 37 6.68 -26.46 7.39
CA PHE A 37 6.60 -27.87 7.80
C PHE A 37 5.54 -28.08 8.89
N ILE A 38 5.55 -27.25 9.95
CA ILE A 38 4.55 -27.28 11.02
C ILE A 38 3.16 -26.92 10.49
N LEU A 39 3.03 -25.99 9.55
CA LEU A 39 1.75 -25.67 8.92
C LEU A 39 1.16 -26.86 8.18
N ILE A 40 1.95 -27.55 7.35
CA ILE A 40 1.50 -28.77 6.64
C ILE A 40 1.02 -29.81 7.63
N TRP A 41 1.78 -29.99 8.72
CA TRP A 41 1.42 -30.94 9.75
C TRP A 41 0.17 -30.52 10.53
N ALA A 42 -0.03 -29.23 10.78
CA ALA A 42 -1.24 -28.68 11.38
C ALA A 42 -2.47 -28.89 10.51
N VAL A 43 -2.36 -28.68 9.19
CA VAL A 43 -3.45 -28.97 8.25
C VAL A 43 -3.81 -30.45 8.28
N TYR A 44 -2.82 -31.35 8.15
CA TYR A 44 -3.04 -32.79 8.22
C TYR A 44 -3.69 -33.21 9.55
N SER A 45 -3.11 -32.78 10.68
CA SER A 45 -3.59 -33.16 12.00
C SER A 45 -4.98 -32.60 12.30
N SER A 46 -5.28 -31.36 11.91
CA SER A 46 -6.59 -30.75 12.12
C SER A 46 -7.66 -31.46 11.30
N PHE A 47 -7.36 -31.81 10.05
CA PHE A 47 -8.28 -32.56 9.19
C PHE A 47 -8.49 -34.01 9.70
N PHE A 48 -7.42 -34.65 10.17
CA PHE A 48 -7.46 -36.04 10.63
C PHE A 48 -8.18 -36.21 11.97
N THR A 49 -8.14 -35.22 12.87
CA THR A 49 -8.72 -35.33 14.22
C THR A 49 -10.24 -35.64 14.23
N PRO A 50 -11.10 -34.93 13.47
CA PRO A 50 -12.51 -35.31 13.35
C PRO A 50 -12.71 -36.72 12.77
N LEU A 51 -11.88 -37.11 11.80
CA LEU A 51 -11.94 -38.43 11.18
C LEU A 51 -11.58 -39.54 12.19
N GLU A 52 -10.51 -39.34 12.97
CA GLU A 52 -10.11 -40.21 14.09
C GLU A 52 -11.23 -40.33 15.12
N PHE A 53 -11.83 -39.20 15.50
CA PHE A 53 -12.94 -39.16 16.45
C PHE A 53 -14.22 -39.82 15.92
N GLY A 54 -14.52 -39.70 14.63
CA GLY A 54 -15.71 -40.30 14.03
C GLY A 54 -15.55 -41.79 13.75
N PHE A 55 -14.52 -42.14 12.99
CA PHE A 55 -14.43 -43.43 12.30
C PHE A 55 -13.53 -44.46 13.00
N PHE A 56 -12.56 -44.02 13.82
CA PHE A 56 -11.55 -44.92 14.39
C PHE A 56 -11.77 -45.14 15.89
N ARG A 57 -12.07 -46.39 16.28
CA ARG A 57 -12.11 -46.85 17.69
C ARG A 57 -10.75 -47.38 18.16
N GLY A 58 -9.68 -46.77 17.65
CA GLY A 58 -8.29 -47.18 17.79
C GLY A 58 -7.56 -47.11 16.45
N LEU A 59 -6.43 -46.41 16.42
CA LEU A 59 -5.61 -46.24 15.22
C LEU A 59 -4.93 -47.55 14.78
N LYS A 60 -4.91 -47.80 13.45
CA LYS A 60 -4.05 -48.82 12.82
C LYS A 60 -2.58 -48.46 13.04
N GLU A 61 -1.68 -49.45 13.07
CA GLU A 61 -0.25 -49.26 13.38
C GLU A 61 0.43 -48.16 12.55
N ASN A 62 0.24 -48.15 11.23
CA ASN A 62 0.84 -47.13 10.35
C ASN A 62 0.35 -45.71 10.66
N LEU A 63 -0.95 -45.55 10.98
CA LEU A 63 -1.54 -44.25 11.32
C LEU A 63 -1.12 -43.80 12.72
N PHE A 64 -0.90 -44.76 13.63
CA PHE A 64 -0.40 -44.49 14.97
C PHE A 64 1.06 -43.99 14.96
N LEU A 65 1.94 -44.61 14.16
CA LEU A 65 3.31 -44.10 13.97
C LEU A 65 3.32 -42.68 13.41
N LEU A 66 2.42 -42.40 12.47
CA LEU A 66 2.27 -41.07 11.88
C LEU A 66 1.77 -40.04 12.91
N ASP A 67 0.78 -40.37 13.75
CA ASP A 67 0.31 -39.48 14.84
C ASP A 67 1.44 -39.16 15.84
N ILE A 68 2.25 -40.16 16.23
CA ILE A 68 3.41 -39.96 17.11
C ILE A 68 4.44 -39.02 16.49
N ALA A 69 4.80 -39.24 15.21
CA ALA A 69 5.76 -38.38 14.50
C ALA A 69 5.30 -36.92 14.53
N GLY A 70 3.99 -36.71 14.39
CA GLY A 70 3.38 -35.39 14.49
C GLY A 70 3.41 -34.74 15.85
N GLN A 71 3.09 -35.51 16.89
CA GLN A 71 3.17 -35.04 18.27
C GLN A 71 4.60 -34.61 18.60
N LEU A 72 5.61 -35.37 18.16
CA LEU A 72 7.01 -35.01 18.34
C LEU A 72 7.35 -33.69 17.61
N ALA A 73 6.88 -33.51 16.38
CA ALA A 73 7.10 -32.27 15.63
C ALA A 73 6.53 -31.04 16.36
N PHE A 74 5.30 -31.13 16.90
CA PHE A 74 4.72 -30.03 17.68
C PHE A 74 5.40 -29.81 19.03
N LEU A 75 5.89 -30.86 19.70
CA LEU A 75 6.67 -30.70 20.93
C LEU A 75 7.98 -29.95 20.66
N VAL A 76 8.66 -30.26 19.55
CA VAL A 76 9.85 -29.51 19.11
C VAL A 76 9.46 -28.07 18.77
N ASP A 77 8.30 -27.83 18.16
CA ASP A 77 7.81 -26.48 17.89
C ASP A 77 7.57 -25.67 19.17
N ILE A 78 6.98 -26.26 20.21
CA ILE A 78 6.82 -25.64 21.54
C ILE A 78 8.20 -25.22 22.08
N ALA A 79 9.20 -26.11 22.01
CA ALA A 79 10.55 -25.80 22.46
C ALA A 79 11.16 -24.63 21.67
N ILE A 80 10.97 -24.59 20.35
CA ILE A 80 11.44 -23.49 19.49
C ILE A 80 10.78 -22.16 19.87
N HIS A 81 9.49 -22.15 20.22
CA HIS A 81 8.77 -20.92 20.59
C HIS A 81 9.37 -20.20 21.81
N PHE A 82 10.02 -20.91 22.74
CA PHE A 82 10.76 -20.29 23.85
C PHE A 82 11.99 -19.49 23.41
N PHE A 83 12.47 -19.69 22.17
CA PHE A 83 13.64 -19.01 21.61
C PHE A 83 13.29 -17.97 20.53
N VAL A 84 12.01 -17.85 20.15
CA VAL A 84 11.57 -16.92 19.10
C VAL A 84 11.35 -15.52 19.69
N ALA A 85 12.08 -14.54 19.17
CA ALA A 85 11.91 -13.13 19.52
C ALA A 85 10.54 -12.61 19.04
N TYR A 86 9.95 -11.68 19.79
CA TYR A 86 8.66 -11.09 19.45
C TYR A 86 8.77 -9.57 19.28
N LYS A 87 7.85 -9.00 18.51
CA LYS A 87 7.67 -7.55 18.41
C LYS A 87 6.77 -7.05 19.54
N ASP A 88 7.25 -6.08 20.31
CA ASP A 88 6.45 -5.44 21.35
C ASP A 88 5.37 -4.54 20.75
N SER A 89 4.19 -4.51 21.36
CA SER A 89 3.04 -3.77 20.82
C SER A 89 3.16 -2.26 21.04
N HIS A 90 3.86 -1.82 22.09
CA HIS A 90 4.00 -0.40 22.43
C HIS A 90 5.24 0.22 21.79
N SER A 91 6.41 -0.38 21.99
CA SER A 91 7.66 0.15 21.45
C SER A 91 7.90 -0.21 19.98
N HIS A 92 7.16 -1.18 19.44
CA HIS A 92 7.41 -1.79 18.13
C HIS A 92 8.84 -2.33 17.94
N ALA A 93 9.61 -2.42 19.01
CA ALA A 93 10.94 -2.98 19.02
C ALA A 93 10.87 -4.50 19.15
N MET A 94 11.89 -5.17 18.61
CA MET A 94 12.05 -6.61 18.80
C MET A 94 12.67 -6.88 20.17
N VAL A 95 12.01 -7.73 20.96
CA VAL A 95 12.46 -8.16 22.29
C VAL A 95 13.11 -9.53 22.17
N TYR A 96 14.37 -9.62 22.62
CA TYR A 96 15.19 -10.84 22.56
C TYR A 96 15.48 -11.45 23.94
N ASP A 97 14.99 -10.82 25.01
CA ASP A 97 15.20 -11.32 26.37
C ASP A 97 14.42 -12.63 26.57
N ARG A 98 15.15 -13.71 26.86
CA ARG A 98 14.62 -15.07 27.02
C ARG A 98 13.62 -15.16 28.16
N TYR A 99 13.84 -14.41 29.24
CA TYR A 99 12.94 -14.43 30.39
C TYR A 99 11.57 -13.84 30.02
N LEU A 100 11.57 -12.70 29.33
CA LEU A 100 10.34 -12.04 28.86
C LEU A 100 9.62 -12.88 27.80
N ILE A 101 10.36 -13.51 26.88
CA ILE A 101 9.79 -14.43 25.87
C ILE A 101 9.10 -15.61 26.56
N ALA A 102 9.78 -16.29 27.48
CA ALA A 102 9.24 -17.44 28.19
C ALA A 102 7.99 -17.09 28.99
N LEU A 103 8.02 -15.99 29.76
CA LEU A 103 6.88 -15.54 30.57
C LEU A 103 5.66 -15.20 29.70
N ARG A 104 5.88 -14.53 28.57
CA ARG A 104 4.81 -14.20 27.63
C ARG A 104 4.19 -15.46 27.04
N TYR A 105 5.01 -16.44 26.64
CA TYR A 105 4.53 -17.68 26.05
C TYR A 105 3.77 -18.56 27.05
N LEU A 106 4.32 -18.70 28.28
CA LEU A 106 3.70 -19.42 29.40
C LEU A 106 2.30 -18.88 29.75
N LYS A 107 2.14 -17.54 29.75
CA LYS A 107 0.86 -16.89 30.10
C LYS A 107 -0.21 -16.97 28.99
N SER A 108 0.19 -17.17 27.73
CA SER A 108 -0.72 -17.03 26.58
C SER A 108 -1.12 -18.35 25.94
N ARG A 109 -0.20 -19.00 25.21
CA ARG A 109 -0.49 -20.15 24.34
C ARG A 109 0.04 -21.48 24.86
N PHE A 110 0.99 -21.46 25.78
CA PHE A 110 1.69 -22.67 26.22
C PHE A 110 0.76 -23.78 26.72
N THR A 111 -0.24 -23.45 27.54
CA THR A 111 -1.17 -24.45 28.10
C THR A 111 -1.98 -25.15 27.02
N VAL A 112 -2.47 -24.39 26.04
CA VAL A 112 -3.26 -24.90 24.90
C VAL A 112 -2.39 -25.72 23.96
N ASP A 113 -1.16 -25.28 23.67
CA ASP A 113 -0.20 -26.01 22.84
C ASP A 113 0.20 -27.34 23.53
N LEU A 114 0.46 -27.31 24.84
CA LEU A 114 0.85 -28.49 25.62
C LEU A 114 -0.28 -29.54 25.66
N LEU A 115 -1.50 -29.13 25.99
CA LEU A 115 -2.66 -30.03 26.00
C LEU A 115 -2.99 -30.53 24.58
N GLY A 116 -2.75 -29.73 23.55
CA GLY A 116 -2.87 -30.13 22.15
C GLY A 116 -1.84 -31.17 21.71
N CYS A 117 -0.70 -31.28 22.39
CA CYS A 117 0.36 -32.26 22.09
C CYS A 117 0.22 -33.59 22.84
N MET A 118 -0.66 -33.68 23.84
CA MET A 118 -0.83 -34.89 24.64
C MET A 118 -1.34 -36.09 23.80
N PRO A 119 -0.85 -37.32 24.09
CA PRO A 119 -1.23 -38.54 23.37
C PRO A 119 -2.60 -39.08 23.83
N TRP A 120 -3.67 -38.34 23.55
CA TRP A 120 -5.03 -38.66 24.02
C TRP A 120 -5.55 -40.02 23.56
N ASP A 121 -5.17 -40.54 22.38
CA ASP A 121 -5.55 -41.90 21.94
C ASP A 121 -4.92 -43.00 22.80
N THR A 122 -3.64 -42.86 23.16
CA THR A 122 -2.96 -43.78 24.07
C THR A 122 -3.60 -43.75 25.46
N ILE A 123 -3.92 -42.56 25.97
CA ILE A 123 -4.60 -42.39 27.26
C ILE A 123 -6.00 -43.03 27.22
N TYR A 124 -6.75 -42.84 26.13
CA TYR A 124 -8.05 -43.48 25.91
C TYR A 124 -7.96 -45.01 25.93
N LYS A 125 -6.95 -45.60 25.28
CA LYS A 125 -6.70 -47.05 25.28
C LYS A 125 -6.38 -47.58 26.69
N VAL A 126 -5.48 -46.92 27.42
CA VAL A 126 -5.02 -47.35 28.74
C VAL A 126 -6.11 -47.21 29.81
N CYS A 127 -6.93 -46.15 29.75
CA CYS A 127 -8.01 -45.92 30.72
C CYS A 127 -9.28 -46.74 30.46
N GLY A 128 -9.22 -47.78 29.63
CA GLY A 128 -10.33 -48.71 29.39
C GLY A 128 -11.39 -48.20 28.40
N ARG A 129 -10.99 -47.38 27.41
CA ARG A 129 -11.85 -46.94 26.28
C ARG A 129 -13.13 -46.21 26.70
N LYS A 130 -13.04 -45.35 27.73
CA LYS A 130 -14.17 -44.55 28.21
C LYS A 130 -14.45 -43.37 27.26
N GLU A 131 -15.69 -43.21 26.81
CA GLU A 131 -16.12 -42.12 25.90
C GLU A 131 -15.74 -40.71 26.39
N PRO A 132 -15.84 -40.36 27.70
CA PRO A 132 -15.46 -39.03 28.16
C PRO A 132 -14.00 -38.65 27.87
N ILE A 133 -13.09 -39.62 27.89
CA ILE A 133 -11.67 -39.41 27.58
C ILE A 133 -11.48 -39.15 26.09
N ARG A 134 -12.34 -39.74 25.26
CA ARG A 134 -12.31 -39.54 23.81
C ARG A 134 -12.64 -38.10 23.43
N TYR A 135 -13.47 -37.39 24.20
CA TYR A 135 -13.74 -35.98 23.96
C TYR A 135 -12.48 -35.09 24.09
N MET A 136 -11.46 -35.53 24.85
CA MET A 136 -10.19 -34.80 24.96
C MET A 136 -9.41 -34.78 23.63
N LEU A 137 -9.70 -35.68 22.68
CA LEU A 137 -9.09 -35.62 21.34
C LEU A 137 -9.40 -34.31 20.63
N TRP A 138 -10.56 -33.69 20.88
CA TRP A 138 -10.94 -32.40 20.29
C TRP A 138 -10.01 -31.26 20.70
N ILE A 139 -9.26 -31.39 21.81
CA ILE A 139 -8.23 -30.42 22.20
C ILE A 139 -7.16 -30.30 21.10
N ARG A 140 -6.89 -31.36 20.34
CA ARG A 140 -5.95 -31.32 19.20
C ARG A 140 -6.38 -30.34 18.11
N LEU A 141 -7.65 -29.94 18.05
CA LEU A 141 -8.09 -28.88 17.13
C LEU A 141 -7.48 -27.51 17.44
N SER A 142 -6.87 -27.31 18.61
CA SER A 142 -6.06 -26.13 18.88
C SER A 142 -4.95 -25.92 17.84
N ARG A 143 -4.48 -26.99 17.18
CA ARG A 143 -3.50 -26.94 16.09
C ARG A 143 -4.03 -26.16 14.86
N ALA A 144 -5.35 -26.07 14.68
CA ALA A 144 -5.97 -25.27 13.61
C ALA A 144 -5.65 -23.77 13.74
N MET A 145 -5.30 -23.27 14.94
CA MET A 145 -4.84 -21.90 15.14
C MET A 145 -3.61 -21.55 14.28
N ARG A 146 -2.77 -22.54 13.95
CA ARG A 146 -1.62 -22.36 13.05
C ARG A 146 -2.06 -22.03 11.63
N VAL A 147 -3.17 -22.61 11.19
CA VAL A 147 -3.78 -22.34 9.87
C VAL A 147 -4.40 -20.94 9.86
N THR A 148 -5.09 -20.53 10.93
CA THR A 148 -5.65 -19.17 11.02
C THR A 148 -4.56 -18.10 11.04
N GLU A 149 -3.46 -18.33 11.78
CA GLU A 149 -2.28 -17.45 11.79
C GLU A 149 -1.62 -17.34 10.41
N PHE A 150 -1.60 -18.43 9.65
CA PHE A 150 -1.12 -18.41 8.26
C PHE A 150 -2.01 -17.50 7.39
N PHE A 151 -3.33 -17.64 7.46
CA PHE A 151 -4.24 -16.77 6.71
C PHE A 151 -4.14 -15.31 7.15
N GLU A 152 -3.97 -15.01 8.45
CA GLU A 152 -3.74 -13.63 8.91
C GLU A 152 -2.45 -13.01 8.36
N LYS A 153 -1.39 -13.82 8.21
CA LYS A 153 -0.14 -13.37 7.57
C LYS A 153 -0.34 -13.15 6.08
N LEU A 154 -1.10 -14.04 5.43
CA LEU A 154 -1.41 -13.95 4.00
C LEU A 154 -2.28 -12.73 3.68
N GLU A 155 -3.25 -12.41 4.53
CA GLU A 155 -4.11 -11.22 4.42
C GLU A 155 -3.31 -9.90 4.56
N LYS A 156 -2.19 -9.94 5.30
CA LYS A 156 -1.28 -8.78 5.47
C LYS A 156 -0.23 -8.68 4.37
N ASP A 157 -0.08 -9.69 3.51
CA ASP A 157 0.89 -9.67 2.41
C ASP A 157 0.37 -8.82 1.25
N ILE A 158 1.01 -7.66 1.03
CA ILE A 158 0.67 -6.71 -0.04
C ILE A 158 0.80 -7.30 -1.45
N ARG A 159 1.50 -8.42 -1.63
CA ARG A 159 1.67 -9.08 -2.93
C ARG A 159 0.42 -9.85 -3.36
N ILE A 160 -0.48 -10.12 -2.42
CA ILE A 160 -1.65 -10.96 -2.64
C ILE A 160 -2.91 -10.09 -2.50
N ASN A 161 -3.91 -10.36 -3.34
CA ASN A 161 -5.18 -9.66 -3.22
C ASN A 161 -5.87 -10.04 -1.89
N TYR A 162 -6.04 -9.04 -1.02
CA TYR A 162 -6.69 -9.18 0.27
C TYR A 162 -8.07 -9.86 0.17
N LEU A 163 -8.90 -9.44 -0.77
CA LEU A 163 -10.27 -9.98 -0.90
C LEU A 163 -10.27 -11.43 -1.39
N PHE A 164 -9.38 -11.77 -2.32
CA PHE A 164 -9.21 -13.14 -2.79
C PHE A 164 -8.79 -14.07 -1.63
N THR A 165 -7.81 -13.63 -0.83
CA THR A 165 -7.36 -14.37 0.35
C THR A 165 -8.50 -14.62 1.33
N ARG A 166 -9.32 -13.60 1.59
CA ARG A 166 -10.48 -13.72 2.47
C ARG A 166 -11.51 -14.72 1.97
N ILE A 167 -11.80 -14.75 0.66
CA ILE A 167 -12.72 -15.72 0.06
C ILE A 167 -12.18 -17.14 0.19
N VAL A 168 -10.90 -17.36 -0.15
CA VAL A 168 -10.26 -18.69 -0.03
C VAL A 168 -10.31 -19.17 1.43
N LYS A 169 -10.02 -18.29 2.39
CA LYS A 169 -10.15 -18.59 3.82
C LYS A 169 -11.56 -19.05 4.19
N LEU A 170 -12.59 -18.34 3.73
CA LEU A 170 -13.98 -18.70 4.04
C LEU A 170 -14.40 -20.02 3.40
N LEU A 171 -13.99 -20.29 2.16
CA LEU A 171 -14.22 -21.59 1.52
C LEU A 171 -13.53 -22.74 2.26
N VAL A 172 -12.30 -22.53 2.75
CA VAL A 172 -11.59 -23.53 3.55
C VAL A 172 -12.29 -23.78 4.89
N VAL A 173 -12.78 -22.73 5.56
CA VAL A 173 -13.56 -22.85 6.80
C VAL A 173 -14.85 -23.62 6.56
N GLU A 174 -15.58 -23.31 5.49
CA GLU A 174 -16.81 -24.00 5.10
C GLU A 174 -16.59 -25.50 4.90
N LEU A 175 -15.63 -25.86 4.04
CA LEU A 175 -15.28 -27.25 3.76
C LEU A 175 -14.84 -27.99 5.03
N TYR A 176 -14.12 -27.32 5.92
CA TYR A 176 -13.69 -27.89 7.19
C TYR A 176 -14.84 -28.14 8.16
N CYS A 177 -15.80 -27.21 8.26
CA CYS A 177 -17.02 -27.38 9.05
C CYS A 177 -17.85 -28.56 8.53
N THR A 178 -18.02 -28.67 7.22
CA THR A 178 -18.78 -29.76 6.58
C THR A 178 -18.11 -31.12 6.74
N HIS A 179 -16.77 -31.19 6.62
CA HIS A 179 -16.00 -32.39 6.97
C HIS A 179 -16.18 -32.81 8.43
N THR A 180 -16.11 -31.83 9.34
CA THR A 180 -16.29 -32.09 10.78
C THR A 180 -17.70 -32.58 11.08
N ALA A 181 -18.72 -31.98 10.46
CA ALA A 181 -20.11 -32.41 10.57
C ALA A 181 -20.32 -33.83 10.05
N ALA A 182 -19.75 -34.18 8.88
CA ALA A 182 -19.76 -35.55 8.35
C ALA A 182 -19.19 -36.57 9.34
N CYS A 183 -18.07 -36.23 10.00
CA CYS A 183 -17.47 -37.09 11.02
C CYS A 183 -18.36 -37.24 12.26
N ILE A 184 -19.02 -36.16 12.69
CA ILE A 184 -19.95 -36.18 13.83
C ILE A 184 -21.22 -36.99 13.48
N PHE A 185 -21.75 -36.87 12.25
CA PHE A 185 -22.87 -37.70 11.80
C PHE A 185 -22.56 -39.19 11.92
N TYR A 186 -21.39 -39.61 11.43
CA TYR A 186 -20.97 -40.99 11.56
C TYR A 186 -20.77 -41.40 13.03
N TYR A 187 -20.19 -40.51 13.85
CA TYR A 187 -20.05 -40.73 15.30
C TYR A 187 -21.40 -40.98 16.00
N LEU A 188 -22.42 -40.16 15.71
CA LEU A 188 -23.75 -40.29 16.32
C LEU A 188 -24.42 -41.64 15.97
N ALA A 189 -24.21 -42.15 14.76
CA ALA A 189 -24.70 -43.46 14.37
C ALA A 189 -23.93 -44.60 15.09
N THR A 190 -22.60 -44.50 15.20
CA THR A 190 -21.77 -45.58 15.80
C THR A 190 -21.91 -45.71 17.31
N THR A 191 -22.37 -44.67 18.01
CA THR A 191 -22.60 -44.66 19.46
C THR A 191 -23.96 -45.24 19.87
N MET A 192 -24.79 -45.64 18.91
CA MET A 192 -26.02 -46.37 19.21
C MET A 192 -25.71 -47.82 19.63
N PRO A 193 -26.51 -48.41 20.53
CA PRO A 193 -26.42 -49.84 20.83
C PRO A 193 -26.67 -50.67 19.57
N ALA A 194 -26.02 -51.84 19.46
CA ALA A 194 -26.12 -52.71 18.29
C ALA A 194 -27.56 -53.07 17.90
N SER A 195 -28.46 -53.24 18.88
CA SER A 195 -29.89 -53.52 18.63
C SER A 195 -30.65 -52.37 17.98
N LYS A 196 -30.11 -51.14 17.99
CA LYS A 196 -30.75 -49.93 17.46
C LYS A 196 -29.96 -49.30 16.31
N GLU A 197 -28.94 -49.98 15.77
CA GLU A 197 -28.13 -49.46 14.67
C GLU A 197 -28.95 -49.21 13.39
N GLY A 198 -29.99 -50.02 13.14
CA GLY A 198 -30.93 -49.79 12.04
C GLY A 198 -31.81 -48.52 12.19
N TYR A 199 -31.84 -47.88 13.36
CA TYR A 199 -32.58 -46.64 13.63
C TYR A 199 -31.62 -45.42 13.66
N THR A 200 -30.78 -45.33 12.64
CA THR A 200 -29.81 -44.25 12.41
C THR A 200 -29.84 -43.84 10.95
N TRP A 201 -29.41 -42.62 10.64
CA TRP A 201 -29.38 -42.09 9.27
C TRP A 201 -28.67 -43.03 8.26
N ILE A 202 -27.62 -43.75 8.70
CA ILE A 202 -26.87 -44.68 7.85
C ILE A 202 -27.41 -46.11 7.94
N GLY A 203 -27.86 -46.57 9.11
CA GLY A 203 -28.33 -47.95 9.29
C GLY A 203 -29.68 -48.22 8.65
N SER A 204 -30.53 -47.19 8.48
CA SER A 204 -31.79 -47.28 7.74
C SER A 204 -31.62 -47.04 6.24
N LEU A 205 -30.42 -46.69 5.78
CA LEU A 205 -30.18 -46.27 4.40
C LEU A 205 -30.24 -47.46 3.43
N GLN A 206 -31.00 -47.28 2.35
CA GLN A 206 -31.06 -48.19 1.22
C GLN A 206 -30.83 -47.40 -0.08
N MET A 207 -29.74 -47.71 -0.78
CA MET A 207 -29.37 -47.08 -2.05
C MET A 207 -29.39 -48.15 -3.15
N GLY A 208 -30.49 -48.22 -3.89
CA GLY A 208 -30.75 -49.31 -4.84
C GLY A 208 -30.84 -50.66 -4.12
N ASP A 209 -30.05 -51.63 -4.60
CA ASP A 209 -29.97 -52.99 -4.02
C ASP A 209 -29.07 -53.07 -2.76
N TYR A 210 -28.31 -52.01 -2.45
CA TYR A 210 -27.40 -51.99 -1.30
C TYR A 210 -28.09 -51.49 -0.03
N LYS A 211 -28.13 -52.33 1.00
CA LYS A 211 -28.58 -51.99 2.35
C LYS A 211 -27.39 -51.73 3.28
N TYR A 212 -27.48 -50.66 4.07
CA TYR A 212 -26.43 -50.24 5.01
C TYR A 212 -26.69 -50.74 6.46
N SER A 213 -27.54 -51.75 6.64
CA SER A 213 -27.91 -52.29 7.97
C SER A 213 -26.69 -52.76 8.78
N HIS A 214 -25.65 -53.27 8.12
CA HIS A 214 -24.35 -53.62 8.72
C HIS A 214 -23.25 -52.66 8.28
N PHE A 215 -23.49 -51.35 8.43
CA PHE A 215 -22.57 -50.32 7.93
C PHE A 215 -21.15 -50.41 8.49
N ARG A 216 -20.93 -51.10 9.62
CA ARG A 216 -19.58 -51.30 10.21
C ARG A 216 -18.66 -52.18 9.36
N ASP A 217 -19.22 -53.12 8.61
CA ASP A 217 -18.49 -54.07 7.76
C ASP A 217 -18.18 -53.49 6.37
N ILE A 218 -18.85 -52.38 6.02
CA ILE A 218 -18.61 -51.65 4.78
C ILE A 218 -17.24 -50.98 4.83
N ASP A 219 -16.58 -50.87 3.68
CA ASP A 219 -15.30 -50.16 3.59
C ASP A 219 -15.37 -48.72 4.16
N LEU A 220 -14.27 -48.29 4.80
CA LEU A 220 -14.18 -47.00 5.46
C LEU A 220 -14.36 -45.86 4.46
N TRP A 221 -13.81 -46.00 3.25
CA TRP A 221 -13.94 -45.00 2.19
C TRP A 221 -15.40 -44.78 1.83
N LYS A 222 -16.16 -45.87 1.62
CA LYS A 222 -17.59 -45.79 1.28
C LYS A 222 -18.39 -45.11 2.40
N ARG A 223 -18.17 -45.49 3.66
CA ARG A 223 -18.82 -44.83 4.81
C ARG A 223 -18.50 -43.33 4.91
N TYR A 224 -17.24 -42.97 4.70
CA TYR A 224 -16.80 -41.58 4.75
C TYR A 224 -17.42 -40.75 3.63
N ILE A 225 -17.40 -41.25 2.39
CA ILE A 225 -18.01 -40.57 1.24
C ILE A 225 -19.51 -40.41 1.43
N THR A 226 -20.23 -41.43 1.93
CA THR A 226 -21.67 -41.32 2.22
C THR A 226 -21.96 -40.28 3.31
N SER A 227 -21.13 -40.22 4.36
CA SER A 227 -21.27 -39.23 5.44
C SER A 227 -20.99 -37.81 4.95
N LEU A 228 -19.95 -37.64 4.13
CA LEU A 228 -19.58 -36.36 3.53
C LEU A 228 -20.62 -35.89 2.53
N TYR A 229 -21.15 -36.80 1.72
CA TYR A 229 -22.25 -36.52 0.80
C TYR A 229 -23.47 -35.98 1.56
N PHE A 230 -23.86 -36.62 2.66
CA PHE A 230 -24.97 -36.13 3.48
C PHE A 230 -24.71 -34.71 4.00
N ALA A 231 -23.52 -34.47 4.57
CA ALA A 231 -23.15 -33.14 5.07
C ALA A 231 -23.13 -32.08 3.96
N ILE A 232 -22.57 -32.38 2.78
CA ILE A 232 -22.52 -31.44 1.64
C ILE A 232 -23.92 -31.13 1.10
N VAL A 233 -24.81 -32.13 0.97
CA VAL A 233 -26.18 -31.91 0.50
C VAL A 233 -26.98 -31.04 1.47
N THR A 234 -26.74 -31.21 2.77
CA THR A 234 -27.33 -30.37 3.82
C THR A 234 -26.75 -28.95 3.82
N MET A 235 -25.42 -28.80 3.71
CA MET A 235 -24.71 -27.51 3.58
C MET A 235 -25.17 -26.73 2.36
N ALA A 236 -25.25 -27.40 1.21
CA ALA A 236 -25.72 -26.78 -0.02
C ALA A 236 -27.23 -26.48 -0.01
N THR A 237 -27.94 -26.79 1.09
CA THR A 237 -29.39 -26.62 1.27
C THR A 237 -30.24 -27.32 0.18
N VAL A 238 -29.70 -28.36 -0.46
CA VAL A 238 -30.40 -29.09 -1.54
C VAL A 238 -31.40 -30.09 -0.96
N GLY A 239 -30.95 -30.88 0.03
CA GLY A 239 -31.84 -31.72 0.83
C GLY A 239 -32.70 -32.72 0.05
N TYR A 240 -32.09 -33.59 -0.77
CA TYR A 240 -32.82 -34.60 -1.59
C TYR A 240 -33.77 -35.52 -0.79
N GLY A 241 -33.54 -35.67 0.53
CA GLY A 241 -34.41 -36.44 1.44
C GLY A 241 -34.10 -37.94 1.53
N GLU A 242 -33.24 -38.46 0.65
CA GLU A 242 -32.78 -39.85 0.64
C GLU A 242 -31.99 -40.25 1.89
N ILE A 243 -31.20 -39.31 2.44
CA ILE A 243 -30.54 -39.44 3.74
C ILE A 243 -31.14 -38.39 4.66
N HIS A 244 -31.63 -38.81 5.83
CA HIS A 244 -32.22 -37.94 6.83
C HIS A 244 -31.96 -38.48 8.24
N ALA A 245 -32.05 -37.60 9.25
CA ALA A 245 -31.99 -38.02 10.65
C ALA A 245 -33.19 -38.90 10.98
N VAL A 246 -32.92 -40.03 11.64
CA VAL A 246 -33.96 -40.97 12.06
C VAL A 246 -34.23 -40.83 13.55
N ASN A 247 -33.19 -40.63 14.35
CA ASN A 247 -33.30 -40.52 15.79
C ASN A 247 -33.25 -39.08 16.29
N VAL A 248 -33.79 -38.84 17.50
CA VAL A 248 -33.88 -37.50 18.11
C VAL A 248 -32.51 -36.84 18.27
N ARG A 249 -31.45 -37.63 18.53
CA ARG A 249 -30.08 -37.10 18.70
C ARG A 249 -29.53 -36.55 17.39
N GLU A 250 -29.72 -37.28 16.30
CA GLU A 250 -29.38 -36.84 14.93
C GLU A 250 -30.22 -35.63 14.54
N MET A 251 -31.52 -35.62 14.85
CA MET A 251 -32.41 -34.48 14.55
C MET A 251 -31.92 -33.20 15.23
N ILE A 252 -31.60 -33.25 16.52
CA ILE A 252 -31.06 -32.10 17.26
C ILE A 252 -29.75 -31.61 16.63
N PHE A 253 -28.85 -32.54 16.27
CA PHE A 253 -27.59 -32.17 15.65
C PHE A 253 -27.78 -31.53 14.26
N ILE A 254 -28.67 -32.06 13.42
CA ILE A 254 -29.01 -31.45 12.13
C ILE A 254 -29.58 -30.05 12.32
N MET A 255 -30.48 -29.84 13.29
CA MET A 255 -31.04 -28.51 13.56
C MET A 255 -29.94 -27.49 13.89
N ILE A 256 -28.96 -27.88 14.72
CA ILE A 256 -27.82 -27.02 15.07
C ILE A 256 -26.92 -26.79 13.85
N TYR A 257 -26.61 -27.86 13.12
CA TYR A 257 -25.73 -27.81 11.95
C TYR A 257 -26.30 -26.90 10.86
N VAL A 258 -27.56 -27.11 10.44
CA VAL A 258 -28.22 -26.29 9.43
C VAL A 258 -28.32 -24.83 9.87
N SER A 259 -28.61 -24.57 11.14
CA SER A 259 -28.66 -23.19 11.65
C SER A 259 -27.30 -22.49 11.57
N PHE A 260 -26.23 -23.19 11.95
CA PHE A 260 -24.86 -22.67 11.85
C PHE A 260 -24.43 -22.46 10.39
N ASP A 261 -24.73 -23.44 9.54
CA ASP A 261 -24.40 -23.46 8.12
C ASP A 261 -25.08 -22.32 7.36
N MET A 262 -26.38 -22.07 7.62
CA MET A 262 -27.09 -20.92 7.04
C MET A 262 -26.43 -19.57 7.39
N ILE A 263 -25.94 -19.39 8.62
CA ILE A 263 -25.24 -18.17 9.03
C ILE A 263 -23.91 -18.04 8.28
N LEU A 264 -23.15 -19.13 8.17
CA LEU A 264 -21.85 -19.16 7.51
C LEU A 264 -21.99 -18.94 5.99
N GLY A 265 -22.96 -19.58 5.36
CA GLY A 265 -23.31 -19.40 3.94
C GLY A 265 -23.74 -17.96 3.63
N ALA A 266 -24.59 -17.35 4.48
CA ALA A 266 -24.97 -15.95 4.33
C ALA A 266 -23.75 -15.01 4.45
N TYR A 267 -22.84 -15.29 5.39
CA TYR A 267 -21.61 -14.53 5.54
C TYR A 267 -20.68 -14.67 4.32
N LEU A 268 -20.55 -15.87 3.76
CA LEU A 268 -19.76 -16.13 2.55
C LEU A 268 -20.34 -15.37 1.35
N LEU A 269 -21.66 -15.46 1.13
CA LEU A 269 -22.33 -14.75 0.06
C LEU A 269 -22.15 -13.23 0.19
N GLY A 270 -22.30 -12.68 1.40
CA GLY A 270 -22.08 -11.25 1.66
C GLY A 270 -20.65 -10.79 1.32
N ASN A 271 -19.63 -11.60 1.62
CA ASN A 271 -18.24 -11.28 1.27
C ASN A 271 -17.97 -11.36 -0.24
N MET A 272 -18.59 -12.34 -0.93
CA MET A 272 -18.52 -12.44 -2.39
C MET A 272 -19.18 -11.22 -3.05
N THR A 273 -20.37 -10.81 -2.58
CA THR A 273 -21.05 -9.60 -3.08
C THR A 273 -20.21 -8.35 -2.82
N ALA A 274 -19.58 -8.22 -1.64
CA ALA A 274 -18.71 -7.09 -1.35
C ALA A 274 -17.50 -7.01 -2.31
N LEU A 275 -16.96 -8.15 -2.77
CA LEU A 275 -15.91 -8.16 -3.80
C LEU A 275 -16.42 -7.64 -5.13
N ILE A 276 -17.60 -8.09 -5.55
CA ILE A 276 -18.23 -7.66 -6.81
C ILE A 276 -18.55 -6.16 -6.75
N VAL A 277 -19.14 -5.69 -5.65
CA VAL A 277 -19.55 -4.29 -5.44
C VAL A 277 -18.37 -3.32 -5.28
N LYS A 278 -17.22 -3.77 -4.75
CA LYS A 278 -16.02 -2.90 -4.68
C LYS A 278 -15.63 -2.36 -6.05
N GLY A 279 -16.09 -3.05 -7.08
CA GLY A 279 -16.12 -2.61 -8.46
C GLY A 279 -14.75 -2.63 -9.09
N SER A 280 -14.73 -2.82 -10.40
CA SER A 280 -13.47 -2.76 -11.13
C SER A 280 -12.99 -1.30 -11.26
N ARG A 281 -11.70 -1.10 -11.51
CA ARG A 281 -11.19 0.23 -11.91
C ARG A 281 -11.96 0.76 -13.13
N THR A 282 -12.33 -0.12 -14.04
CA THR A 282 -13.10 0.18 -15.24
C THR A 282 -14.49 0.71 -14.90
N GLU A 283 -15.16 0.12 -13.91
CA GLU A 283 -16.48 0.54 -13.45
C GLU A 283 -16.43 1.96 -12.87
N ARG A 284 -15.49 2.24 -11.96
CA ARG A 284 -15.30 3.59 -11.40
C ARG A 284 -15.02 4.65 -12.47
N PHE A 285 -14.27 4.29 -13.51
CA PHE A 285 -14.03 5.18 -14.65
C PHE A 285 -15.32 5.43 -15.45
N ARG A 286 -16.11 4.39 -15.70
CA ARG A 286 -17.40 4.51 -16.40
C ARG A 286 -18.41 5.34 -15.61
N ASP A 287 -18.44 5.21 -14.29
CA ASP A 287 -19.28 6.03 -13.41
C ASP A 287 -18.89 7.50 -13.50
N LYS A 288 -17.59 7.82 -13.31
CA LYS A 288 -17.08 9.19 -13.47
C LYS A 288 -17.36 9.77 -14.85
N MET A 289 -17.16 8.99 -15.91
CA MET A 289 -17.46 9.41 -17.29
C MET A 289 -18.95 9.70 -17.47
N THR A 290 -19.83 8.88 -16.88
CA THR A 290 -21.28 9.05 -16.97
C THR A 290 -21.74 10.31 -16.22
N ASP A 291 -21.23 10.54 -15.02
CA ASP A 291 -21.54 11.75 -14.25
C ASP A 291 -21.03 13.01 -14.96
N LEU A 292 -19.85 12.93 -15.58
CA LEU A 292 -19.30 14.02 -16.37
C LEU A 292 -20.15 14.31 -17.62
N ILE A 293 -20.57 13.28 -18.36
CA ILE A 293 -21.52 13.43 -19.48
C ILE A 293 -22.83 14.08 -19.01
N ARG A 294 -23.36 13.66 -17.86
CA ARG A 294 -24.57 14.25 -17.28
C ARG A 294 -24.37 15.74 -16.97
N TYR A 295 -23.23 16.12 -16.40
CA TYR A 295 -22.88 17.51 -16.12
C TYR A 295 -22.77 18.35 -17.40
N MET A 296 -22.09 17.85 -18.42
CA MET A 296 -21.90 18.57 -19.69
C MET A 296 -23.24 18.79 -20.41
N ASN A 297 -24.11 17.76 -20.43
CA ASN A 297 -25.43 17.85 -21.03
C ASN A 297 -26.34 18.82 -20.26
N LYS A 298 -26.31 18.78 -18.92
CA LYS A 298 -27.12 19.69 -18.08
C LYS A 298 -26.77 21.15 -18.31
N ASN A 299 -25.50 21.45 -18.54
CA ASN A 299 -25.00 22.81 -18.77
C ASN A 299 -24.91 23.19 -20.26
N ASN A 300 -25.39 22.34 -21.17
CA ASN A 300 -25.34 22.56 -22.62
C ASN A 300 -23.93 22.94 -23.14
N LEU A 301 -22.88 22.28 -22.64
CA LEU A 301 -21.53 22.54 -23.11
C LEU A 301 -21.38 22.19 -24.60
N GLY A 302 -20.66 23.01 -25.34
CA GLY A 302 -20.39 22.78 -26.76
C GLY A 302 -19.70 21.42 -27.02
N LYS A 303 -19.88 20.89 -28.24
CA LYS A 303 -19.32 19.58 -28.64
C LYS A 303 -17.79 19.54 -28.52
N GLN A 304 -17.12 20.66 -28.77
CA GLN A 304 -15.66 20.78 -28.70
C GLN A 304 -15.15 20.58 -27.26
N ILE A 305 -15.58 21.43 -26.33
CA ILE A 305 -15.23 21.32 -24.89
C ILE A 305 -15.62 19.94 -24.36
N SER A 306 -16.79 19.43 -24.76
CA SER A 306 -17.23 18.10 -24.32
C SER A 306 -16.30 16.98 -24.79
N ASN A 307 -15.69 17.10 -25.97
CA ASN A 307 -14.74 16.12 -26.49
C ASN A 307 -13.37 16.25 -25.81
N GLU A 308 -12.92 17.48 -25.53
CA GLU A 308 -11.69 17.76 -24.78
C GLU A 308 -11.75 17.14 -23.38
N VAL A 309 -12.83 17.40 -22.62
CA VAL A 309 -12.99 16.85 -21.26
C VAL A 309 -13.06 15.31 -21.27
N LYS A 310 -13.77 14.71 -22.24
CA LYS A 310 -13.80 13.24 -22.40
C LYS A 310 -12.43 12.68 -22.75
N GLY A 311 -11.68 13.37 -23.62
CA GLY A 311 -10.32 13.04 -24.01
C GLY A 311 -9.40 13.02 -22.80
N HIS A 312 -9.42 14.10 -22.01
CA HIS A 312 -8.61 14.23 -20.80
C HIS A 312 -8.91 13.12 -19.78
N LEU A 313 -10.19 12.81 -19.52
CA LEU A 313 -10.55 11.74 -18.58
C LEU A 313 -10.12 10.35 -19.10
N ARG A 314 -10.18 10.09 -20.42
CA ARG A 314 -9.65 8.85 -21.02
C ARG A 314 -8.14 8.77 -20.90
N LEU A 315 -7.43 9.88 -21.09
CA LEU A 315 -5.99 9.96 -20.89
C LEU A 315 -5.63 9.65 -19.43
N GLN A 316 -6.34 10.23 -18.48
CA GLN A 316 -6.16 9.98 -17.03
C GLN A 316 -6.45 8.52 -16.63
N TYR A 317 -7.27 7.80 -17.40
CA TYR A 317 -7.49 6.37 -17.19
C TYR A 317 -6.40 5.50 -17.82
N SER A 318 -5.94 5.88 -19.02
CA SER A 318 -4.92 5.16 -19.80
C SER A 318 -3.53 5.32 -19.19
N HIS A 319 -3.13 6.55 -18.92
CA HIS A 319 -1.98 6.87 -18.10
C HIS A 319 -2.39 6.68 -16.64
N LYS A 320 -1.62 5.90 -15.87
CA LYS A 320 -1.88 5.60 -14.45
C LYS A 320 -1.68 6.84 -13.56
N TYR A 321 -2.44 7.91 -13.81
CA TYR A 321 -2.33 9.17 -13.09
C TYR A 321 -2.99 9.01 -11.72
N THR A 322 -2.23 8.42 -10.81
CA THR A 322 -2.59 8.25 -9.40
C THR A 322 -1.41 8.69 -8.52
N GLU A 323 -0.60 9.65 -8.97
CA GLU A 323 0.55 10.11 -8.18
C GLU A 323 0.12 11.03 -7.04
N ALA A 324 -0.75 12.01 -7.29
CA ALA A 324 -1.05 13.03 -6.28
C ALA A 324 -1.74 12.45 -5.03
N THR A 325 -2.71 11.55 -5.18
CA THR A 325 -3.44 10.97 -4.04
C THR A 325 -2.65 9.89 -3.31
N VAL A 326 -1.87 9.07 -4.02
CA VAL A 326 -1.06 8.00 -3.39
C VAL A 326 0.11 8.58 -2.59
N LEU A 327 0.66 9.71 -3.03
CA LEU A 327 1.80 10.35 -2.35
C LEU A 327 1.37 11.24 -1.17
N GLN A 328 0.08 11.52 -0.97
CA GLN A 328 -0.43 12.35 0.13
C GLN A 328 -0.22 11.71 1.51
N ASP A 329 -0.42 10.39 1.61
CA ASP A 329 -0.23 9.62 2.86
C ASP A 329 1.24 9.38 3.21
N ILE A 330 2.15 9.67 2.26
CA ILE A 330 3.59 9.51 2.43
C ILE A 330 4.17 10.76 3.10
N PRO A 331 5.06 10.61 4.11
CA PRO A 331 5.74 11.74 4.73
C PRO A 331 6.47 12.63 3.72
N ASN A 332 6.45 13.94 3.96
CA ASN A 332 7.06 14.95 3.08
C ASN A 332 8.52 14.64 2.74
N SER A 333 9.30 14.11 3.70
CA SER A 333 10.72 13.77 3.49
C SER A 333 10.95 12.70 2.41
N ILE A 334 10.01 11.77 2.23
CA ILE A 334 10.07 10.74 1.19
C ILE A 334 9.50 11.30 -0.11
N ARG A 335 8.40 12.06 -0.05
CA ARG A 335 7.81 12.73 -1.22
C ARG A 335 8.82 13.63 -1.93
N THR A 336 9.56 14.44 -1.18
CA THR A 336 10.66 15.28 -1.69
C THR A 336 11.72 14.45 -2.42
N LYS A 337 12.13 13.30 -1.86
CA LYS A 337 13.12 12.42 -2.50
C LYS A 337 12.60 11.82 -3.81
N ILE A 338 11.33 11.42 -3.86
CA ILE A 338 10.68 10.90 -5.06
C ILE A 338 10.66 11.97 -6.15
N LYS A 339 10.14 13.17 -5.82
CA LYS A 339 10.07 14.30 -6.75
C LYS A 339 11.44 14.69 -7.29
N GLN A 340 12.45 14.80 -6.42
CA GLN A 340 13.83 15.06 -6.84
C GLN A 340 14.33 13.99 -7.83
N LYS A 341 14.14 12.70 -7.52
CA LYS A 341 14.61 11.63 -8.41
C LYS A 341 13.89 11.61 -9.77
N LEU A 342 12.61 11.98 -9.78
CA LEU A 342 11.77 11.98 -10.98
C LEU A 342 12.06 13.18 -11.89
N TYR A 343 12.19 14.39 -11.33
CA TYR A 343 12.20 15.63 -12.11
C TYR A 343 13.60 16.26 -12.28
N GLU A 344 14.56 16.01 -11.37
CA GLU A 344 15.93 16.55 -11.47
C GLU A 344 16.60 16.28 -12.83
N PRO A 345 16.51 15.07 -13.44
CA PRO A 345 17.15 14.80 -14.73
C PRO A 345 16.57 15.61 -15.90
N HIS A 346 15.28 15.96 -15.83
CA HIS A 346 14.63 16.78 -16.85
C HIS A 346 15.02 18.24 -16.69
N LEU A 347 14.98 18.77 -15.46
CA LEU A 347 15.33 20.16 -15.17
C LEU A 347 16.78 20.50 -15.52
N LYS A 348 17.72 19.56 -15.35
CA LYS A 348 19.13 19.75 -15.72
C LYS A 348 19.39 19.94 -17.21
N LYS A 349 18.47 19.50 -18.08
CA LYS A 349 18.61 19.61 -19.55
C LYS A 349 18.04 20.92 -20.09
N VAL A 350 17.25 21.62 -19.30
CA VAL A 350 16.59 22.87 -19.69
C VAL A 350 17.61 24.00 -19.74
N ALA A 351 17.60 24.77 -20.83
CA ALA A 351 18.53 25.89 -21.03
C ALA A 351 18.44 26.95 -19.92
N LEU A 352 17.22 27.23 -19.44
CA LEU A 352 16.95 28.20 -18.37
C LEU A 352 17.70 27.90 -17.06
N PHE A 353 17.98 26.63 -16.76
CA PHE A 353 18.64 26.21 -15.51
C PHE A 353 20.11 25.82 -15.71
N GLN A 354 20.69 26.11 -16.88
CA GLN A 354 22.12 25.89 -17.09
C GLN A 354 22.95 26.83 -16.21
N GLY A 355 24.02 26.30 -15.60
CA GLY A 355 24.86 27.06 -14.67
C GLY A 355 24.31 27.22 -13.24
N CYS A 356 23.05 26.83 -12.98
CA CYS A 356 22.48 26.87 -11.63
C CYS A 356 23.04 25.78 -10.72
N SER A 357 23.03 26.03 -9.41
CA SER A 357 23.48 25.10 -8.39
C SER A 357 22.59 23.83 -8.34
N PRO A 358 23.17 22.65 -8.03
CA PRO A 358 22.38 21.42 -7.90
C PRO A 358 21.41 21.46 -6.72
N GLY A 359 21.65 22.32 -5.72
CA GLY A 359 20.73 22.55 -4.60
C GLY A 359 19.46 23.26 -5.04
N PHE A 360 19.61 24.29 -5.88
CA PHE A 360 18.51 25.04 -6.47
C PHE A 360 17.63 24.18 -7.38
N ILE A 361 18.23 23.41 -8.30
CA ILE A 361 17.47 22.50 -9.18
C ILE A 361 16.66 21.48 -8.35
N LYS A 362 17.23 20.98 -7.26
CA LYS A 362 16.53 20.06 -6.36
C LYS A 362 15.38 20.71 -5.60
N GLN A 363 15.43 22.00 -5.30
CA GLN A 363 14.32 22.74 -4.69
C GLN A 363 13.20 22.94 -5.71
N ILE A 364 13.53 23.36 -6.94
CA ILE A 364 12.57 23.44 -8.04
C ILE A 364 11.89 22.09 -8.27
N ALA A 365 12.66 20.99 -8.27
CA ALA A 365 12.12 19.65 -8.44
C ALA A 365 11.06 19.26 -7.38
N VAL A 366 11.05 19.89 -6.20
CA VAL A 366 10.02 19.63 -5.18
C VAL A 366 8.72 20.38 -5.46
N GLU A 367 8.81 21.59 -5.99
CA GLU A 367 7.65 22.47 -6.21
C GLU A 367 6.99 22.28 -7.60
N VAL A 368 7.64 21.58 -8.53
CA VAL A 368 7.00 21.24 -9.81
C VAL A 368 5.78 20.32 -9.65
N HIS A 369 4.79 20.57 -10.49
CA HIS A 369 3.61 19.76 -10.71
C HIS A 369 3.57 19.24 -12.14
N GLU A 370 3.36 17.95 -12.32
CA GLU A 370 3.23 17.37 -13.66
C GLU A 370 1.81 17.56 -14.21
N GLU A 371 1.72 17.88 -15.50
CA GLU A 371 0.48 17.99 -16.26
C GLU A 371 0.65 17.37 -17.66
N LEU A 372 -0.42 16.78 -18.18
CA LEU A 372 -0.46 16.11 -19.48
C LEU A 372 -1.51 16.77 -20.37
N PHE A 373 -1.10 17.14 -21.57
CA PHE A 373 -1.93 17.82 -22.56
C PHE A 373 -2.05 16.98 -23.84
N LEU A 374 -3.26 16.87 -24.37
CA LEU A 374 -3.55 16.17 -25.62
C LEU A 374 -3.20 17.03 -26.85
N PRO A 375 -2.93 16.41 -28.02
CA PRO A 375 -2.74 17.14 -29.26
C PRO A 375 -3.94 18.06 -29.55
N GLY A 376 -3.66 19.33 -29.79
CA GLY A 376 -4.67 20.35 -30.06
C GLY A 376 -5.23 21.07 -28.83
N GLU A 377 -4.84 20.71 -27.61
CA GLU A 377 -5.22 21.48 -26.41
C GLU A 377 -4.39 22.76 -26.29
N THR A 378 -5.07 23.86 -25.98
CA THR A 378 -4.43 25.15 -25.67
C THR A 378 -3.99 25.16 -24.21
N ILE A 379 -2.70 25.37 -23.98
CA ILE A 379 -2.08 25.41 -22.64
C ILE A 379 -2.11 26.84 -22.09
N ILE A 380 -1.79 27.83 -22.94
CA ILE A 380 -1.85 29.25 -22.59
C ILE A 380 -2.65 29.97 -23.65
N GLU A 381 -3.64 30.75 -23.22
CA GLU A 381 -4.44 31.61 -24.08
C GLU A 381 -3.79 32.99 -24.25
N GLN A 382 -3.97 33.55 -25.45
CA GLN A 382 -3.54 34.89 -25.83
C GLN A 382 -4.17 35.92 -24.89
N GLU A 383 -3.42 36.97 -24.57
CA GLU A 383 -3.88 38.09 -23.74
C GLU A 383 -4.29 37.73 -22.30
N THR A 384 -4.05 36.49 -21.88
CA THR A 384 -4.26 36.08 -20.49
C THR A 384 -3.01 36.34 -19.67
N ALA A 385 -3.18 36.77 -18.41
CA ALA A 385 -2.09 36.91 -17.47
C ALA A 385 -1.49 35.52 -17.16
N VAL A 386 -0.17 35.38 -17.31
CA VAL A 386 0.52 34.10 -17.12
C VAL A 386 1.21 34.11 -15.76
N ASP A 387 0.68 33.32 -14.83
CA ASP A 387 1.24 33.15 -13.48
C ASP A 387 1.95 31.81 -13.28
N GLN A 388 2.25 31.09 -14.37
CA GLN A 388 2.76 29.73 -14.33
C GLN A 388 3.85 29.51 -15.39
N LEU A 389 4.97 28.92 -14.98
CA LEU A 389 6.05 28.51 -15.86
C LEU A 389 5.83 27.06 -16.26
N TYR A 390 5.86 26.79 -17.58
CA TYR A 390 5.76 25.44 -18.13
C TYR A 390 7.10 25.00 -18.70
N ILE A 391 7.51 23.78 -18.35
CA ILE A 391 8.73 23.14 -18.85
C ILE A 391 8.31 21.91 -19.63
N VAL A 392 8.73 21.83 -20.89
CA VAL A 392 8.39 20.71 -21.77
C VAL A 392 9.31 19.52 -21.44
N CYS A 393 8.77 18.43 -20.87
CA CYS A 393 9.57 17.22 -20.63
C CYS A 393 9.57 16.27 -21.84
N ASN A 394 8.41 16.15 -22.50
CA ASN A 394 8.21 15.34 -23.70
C ASN A 394 7.13 15.97 -24.57
N GLY A 395 7.26 15.82 -25.88
CA GLY A 395 6.38 16.41 -26.87
C GLY A 395 6.89 17.74 -27.43
N THR A 396 6.06 18.35 -28.28
CA THR A 396 6.34 19.61 -28.98
C THR A 396 5.15 20.55 -28.86
N LEU A 397 5.44 21.83 -28.60
CA LEU A 397 4.42 22.89 -28.54
C LEU A 397 4.55 23.81 -29.75
N LYS A 398 3.45 24.43 -30.16
CA LYS A 398 3.40 25.46 -31.19
C LYS A 398 2.72 26.74 -30.70
N GLY A 399 3.22 27.88 -31.17
CA GLY A 399 2.51 29.15 -31.05
C GLY A 399 1.45 29.28 -32.15
N VAL A 400 0.23 29.66 -31.79
CA VAL A 400 -0.85 29.95 -32.74
C VAL A 400 -1.38 31.34 -32.45
N ARG A 401 -1.40 32.22 -33.44
CA ARG A 401 -2.01 33.55 -33.29
C ARG A 401 -3.40 33.50 -33.91
N MET A 402 -4.38 34.10 -33.22
CA MET A 402 -5.71 34.28 -33.77
C MET A 402 -5.81 35.71 -34.30
N GLU A 403 -5.88 35.88 -35.63
CA GLU A 403 -6.22 37.15 -36.28
C GLU A 403 -7.40 36.93 -37.24
N ASP A 404 -8.47 37.72 -37.07
CA ASP A 404 -9.69 37.73 -37.91
C ASP A 404 -10.22 36.34 -38.32
N ASP A 405 -10.47 35.47 -37.33
CA ASP A 405 -11.04 34.11 -37.49
C ASP A 405 -10.19 33.14 -38.34
N SER A 406 -8.97 33.56 -38.73
CA SER A 406 -7.97 32.74 -39.41
C SER A 406 -6.88 32.30 -38.43
N LYS A 407 -6.56 30.99 -38.43
CA LYS A 407 -5.49 30.42 -37.62
C LYS A 407 -4.18 30.55 -38.39
N GLU A 408 -3.40 31.58 -38.11
CA GLU A 408 -2.02 31.64 -38.57
C GLU A 408 -1.10 30.88 -37.59
N GLU A 409 -0.42 29.85 -38.09
CA GLU A 409 0.62 29.17 -37.33
C GLU A 409 1.81 30.11 -37.17
N PHE A 410 2.11 30.48 -35.92
CA PHE A 410 3.29 31.25 -35.62
C PHE A 410 4.51 30.32 -35.77
N PRO A 411 5.61 30.74 -36.41
CA PRO A 411 6.77 29.89 -36.69
C PRO A 411 7.63 29.64 -35.44
N MET A 412 7.02 29.14 -34.37
CA MET A 412 7.68 28.83 -33.11
C MET A 412 7.27 27.43 -32.67
N HIS A 413 8.14 26.47 -32.98
CA HIS A 413 8.10 25.13 -32.42
C HIS A 413 9.01 25.04 -31.21
N LEU A 414 8.43 24.64 -30.09
CA LEU A 414 9.10 24.48 -28.82
C LEU A 414 9.34 22.98 -28.60
N PRO A 415 10.58 22.49 -28.82
CA PRO A 415 10.90 21.08 -28.65
C PRO A 415 10.98 20.70 -27.16
N ALA A 416 11.18 19.41 -26.88
CA ALA A 416 11.44 18.94 -25.52
C ALA A 416 12.59 19.73 -24.86
N TYR A 417 12.44 19.96 -23.56
CA TYR A 417 13.33 20.74 -22.68
C TYR A 417 13.35 22.25 -22.93
N SER A 418 12.38 22.77 -23.70
CA SER A 418 12.10 24.19 -23.79
C SER A 418 11.20 24.67 -22.65
N THR A 419 11.21 25.98 -22.40
CA THR A 419 10.42 26.67 -21.39
C THR A 419 9.41 27.62 -22.02
N VAL A 420 8.25 27.76 -21.38
CA VAL A 420 7.16 28.63 -21.80
C VAL A 420 6.64 29.40 -20.61
N GLY A 421 6.42 30.71 -20.77
CA GLY A 421 5.94 31.59 -19.70
C GLY A 421 7.06 32.31 -18.93
N GLU A 422 8.33 32.11 -19.31
CA GLU A 422 9.48 32.77 -18.66
C GLU A 422 9.37 34.30 -18.65
N ILE A 423 9.11 34.95 -19.79
CA ILE A 423 9.02 36.41 -19.90
C ILE A 423 7.77 36.97 -19.19
N PRO A 424 6.55 36.44 -19.45
CA PRO A 424 5.33 36.89 -18.77
C PRO A 424 5.41 36.91 -17.24
N ILE A 425 6.07 35.91 -16.64
CA ILE A 425 6.16 35.76 -15.19
C ILE A 425 6.99 36.87 -14.55
N PHE A 426 8.13 37.23 -15.17
CA PHE A 426 9.02 38.26 -14.64
C PHE A 426 8.56 39.68 -14.99
N SER A 427 7.92 39.88 -16.13
CA SER A 427 7.47 41.21 -16.60
C SER A 427 6.00 41.52 -16.31
N ASN A 428 5.23 40.60 -15.74
CA ASN A 428 3.78 40.74 -15.58
C ASN A 428 3.07 41.10 -16.90
N THR A 429 3.56 40.57 -18.03
CA THR A 429 3.01 40.83 -19.37
C THR A 429 2.19 39.65 -19.87
N THR A 430 1.32 39.87 -20.84
CA THR A 430 0.55 38.81 -21.52
C THR A 430 1.31 38.24 -22.73
N LEU A 431 0.98 37.00 -23.12
CA LEU A 431 1.49 36.41 -24.36
C LEU A 431 0.65 36.86 -25.56
N PRO A 432 1.28 37.27 -26.68
CA PRO A 432 0.56 37.72 -27.88
C PRO A 432 0.09 36.56 -28.78
N TYR A 433 0.19 35.32 -28.32
CA TYR A 433 -0.20 34.11 -29.06
C TYR A 433 -0.66 33.01 -28.10
N ASN A 434 -1.49 32.10 -28.60
CA ASN A 434 -1.86 30.88 -27.91
C ASN A 434 -0.71 29.87 -27.98
N VAL A 435 -0.53 29.08 -26.93
CA VAL A 435 0.41 27.95 -26.92
C VAL A 435 -0.39 26.67 -26.96
N GLN A 436 -0.20 25.85 -28.00
CA GLN A 436 -0.96 24.64 -28.23
C GLN A 436 -0.03 23.41 -28.31
N ALA A 437 -0.49 22.27 -27.80
CA ALA A 437 0.23 21.00 -27.92
C ALA A 437 0.11 20.43 -29.35
N CYS A 438 1.23 20.07 -29.99
CA CYS A 438 1.21 19.41 -31.30
C CYS A 438 0.97 17.90 -31.18
N GLU A 439 1.46 17.31 -30.10
CA GLU A 439 1.38 15.89 -29.78
C GLU A 439 1.06 15.71 -28.28
N LEU A 440 1.05 14.47 -27.77
CA LEU A 440 0.88 14.23 -26.34
C LEU A 440 2.05 14.85 -25.57
N CYS A 441 1.80 15.96 -24.88
CA CYS A 441 2.83 16.73 -24.19
C CYS A 441 2.79 16.46 -22.68
N ARG A 442 3.96 16.14 -22.12
CA ARG A 442 4.18 16.04 -20.67
C ARG A 442 4.91 17.29 -20.21
N LEU A 443 4.23 18.13 -19.44
CA LEU A 443 4.73 19.42 -18.98
C LEU A 443 4.94 19.39 -17.46
N LEU A 444 5.93 20.15 -16.98
CA LEU A 444 6.07 20.48 -15.57
C LEU A 444 5.68 21.94 -15.37
N ARG A 445 4.71 22.17 -14.50
CA ARG A 445 4.22 23.47 -14.09
C ARG A 445 4.88 23.91 -12.79
N ILE A 446 5.30 25.17 -12.73
CA ILE A 446 5.74 25.84 -11.51
C ILE A 446 4.93 27.13 -11.36
N ASP A 447 4.32 27.31 -10.21
CA ASP A 447 3.56 28.54 -9.93
C ASP A 447 4.53 29.70 -9.64
N LYS A 448 4.18 30.90 -10.12
CA LYS A 448 5.01 32.11 -10.01
C LYS A 448 5.42 32.44 -8.58
N GLN A 449 4.51 32.30 -7.62
CA GLN A 449 4.83 32.56 -6.21
C GLN A 449 5.92 31.61 -5.72
N ALA A 450 5.78 30.31 -5.98
CA ALA A 450 6.77 29.31 -5.58
C ALA A 450 8.12 29.55 -6.26
N LEU A 451 8.13 29.91 -7.55
CA LEU A 451 9.36 30.26 -8.26
C LEU A 451 10.03 31.50 -7.63
N THR A 452 9.25 32.55 -7.35
CA THR A 452 9.75 33.80 -6.75
C THR A 452 10.34 33.54 -5.36
N ASP A 453 9.67 32.75 -4.53
CA ASP A 453 10.16 32.36 -3.21
C ASP A 453 11.50 31.60 -3.29
N ILE A 454 11.65 30.68 -4.25
CA ILE A 454 12.90 29.92 -4.45
C ILE A 454 14.03 30.84 -4.95
N LEU A 455 13.74 31.79 -5.83
CA LEU A 455 14.71 32.76 -6.34
C LEU A 455 15.17 33.71 -5.23
N GLU A 456 14.27 34.16 -4.36
CA GLU A 456 14.59 34.94 -3.16
C GLU A 456 15.47 34.19 -2.16
N MET A 457 15.40 32.86 -2.12
CA MET A 457 16.27 32.05 -1.25
C MET A 457 17.66 31.80 -1.84
N ASN A 458 17.80 31.78 -3.17
CA ASN A 458 19.04 31.46 -3.88
C ASN A 458 19.41 32.57 -4.87
N PHE A 459 19.92 33.68 -4.34
CA PHE A 459 20.18 34.91 -5.09
C PHE A 459 21.16 34.73 -6.27
N SER A 460 22.22 33.95 -6.09
CA SER A 460 23.21 33.69 -7.16
C SER A 460 22.62 32.94 -8.35
N ASP A 461 21.79 31.93 -8.07
CA ASP A 461 21.09 31.15 -9.09
C ASP A 461 20.00 31.99 -9.77
N GLY A 462 19.29 32.83 -9.01
CA GLY A 462 18.31 33.76 -9.57
C GLY A 462 18.91 34.79 -10.52
N ARG A 463 20.09 35.34 -10.18
CA ARG A 463 20.82 36.23 -11.10
C ARG A 463 21.24 35.51 -12.39
N THR A 464 21.64 34.24 -12.28
CA THR A 464 22.02 33.43 -13.45
C THR A 464 20.83 33.25 -14.39
N ILE A 465 19.65 32.93 -13.87
CA ILE A 465 18.42 32.81 -14.67
C ILE A 465 18.06 34.13 -15.35
N LEU A 466 18.07 35.24 -14.61
CA LEU A 466 17.73 36.55 -15.18
C LEU A 466 18.69 36.95 -16.29
N ASN A 467 19.99 36.66 -16.14
CA ASN A 467 20.99 36.88 -17.19
C ASN A 467 20.72 36.01 -18.43
N ILE A 468 20.39 34.72 -18.26
CA ILE A 468 20.06 33.82 -19.38
C ILE A 468 18.84 34.34 -20.15
N ILE A 469 17.83 34.87 -19.46
CA ILE A 469 16.64 35.47 -20.09
C ILE A 469 17.01 36.74 -20.88
N LEU A 470 17.95 37.55 -20.38
CA LEU A 470 18.43 38.77 -21.05
C LEU A 470 19.30 38.46 -22.28
N GLU A 471 20.19 37.47 -22.18
CA GLU A 471 21.11 37.06 -23.25
C GLU A 471 20.41 36.26 -24.36
N GLY A 472 19.34 35.52 -24.04
CA GLY A 472 18.74 34.53 -24.92
C GLY A 472 17.94 35.01 -26.13
N LYS A 473 17.61 36.31 -26.29
CA LYS A 473 16.80 36.77 -27.45
C LYS A 473 17.22 38.11 -28.06
N ASP A 474 17.53 38.04 -29.35
CA ASP A 474 17.67 39.15 -30.30
C ASP A 474 16.35 39.40 -31.04
N SER A 475 15.70 40.55 -30.74
CA SER A 475 14.93 41.42 -31.64
C SER A 475 13.73 42.12 -30.96
N ASN A 476 13.65 43.44 -31.21
CA ASN A 476 12.54 44.39 -31.02
C ASN A 476 12.28 45.06 -29.65
N LEU A 477 11.69 46.26 -29.78
CA LEU A 477 11.39 47.32 -28.81
C LEU A 477 10.93 46.87 -27.39
N ARG A 478 10.29 45.70 -27.27
CA ARG A 478 9.92 45.09 -25.98
C ARG A 478 11.13 44.75 -25.12
N LYS A 479 12.31 44.56 -25.72
CA LYS A 479 13.57 44.34 -25.01
C LYS A 479 13.92 45.51 -24.09
N LYS A 480 13.62 46.77 -24.45
CA LYS A 480 13.94 47.92 -23.58
C LYS A 480 13.09 47.98 -22.31
N LEU A 481 11.79 47.67 -22.42
CA LEU A 481 10.89 47.61 -21.26
C LEU A 481 11.22 46.39 -20.39
N LEU A 482 11.48 45.25 -21.03
CA LEU A 482 11.92 44.01 -20.38
C LEU A 482 13.27 44.20 -19.67
N GLU A 483 14.24 44.85 -20.31
CA GLU A 483 15.53 45.20 -19.74
C GLU A 483 15.35 46.15 -18.56
N SER A 484 14.48 47.17 -18.65
CA SER A 484 14.22 48.05 -17.51
C SER A 484 13.57 47.33 -16.33
N ASP A 485 12.59 46.45 -16.59
CA ASP A 485 11.86 45.73 -15.55
C ASP A 485 12.73 44.64 -14.89
N ILE A 486 13.49 43.88 -15.68
CA ILE A 486 14.45 42.90 -15.17
C ILE A 486 15.59 43.62 -14.43
N THR A 487 16.11 44.73 -14.95
CA THR A 487 17.14 45.51 -14.25
C THR A 487 16.60 46.07 -12.93
N LEU A 488 15.35 46.55 -12.91
CA LEU A 488 14.70 47.01 -11.70
C LEU A 488 14.49 45.87 -10.70
N LEU A 489 14.14 44.67 -11.15
CA LEU A 489 14.07 43.46 -10.32
C LEU A 489 15.45 43.08 -9.75
N ILE A 490 16.50 43.14 -10.56
CA ILE A 490 17.89 42.89 -10.13
C ILE A 490 18.29 43.91 -9.07
N VAL A 491 18.07 45.21 -9.32
CA VAL A 491 18.40 46.29 -8.37
C VAL A 491 17.58 46.17 -7.09
N LYS A 492 16.29 45.85 -7.18
CA LYS A 492 15.44 45.58 -6.02
C LYS A 492 15.99 44.42 -5.20
N HIS A 493 16.30 43.29 -5.84
CA HIS A 493 16.89 42.13 -5.18
C HIS A 493 18.23 42.45 -4.53
N GLU A 494 19.12 43.20 -5.19
CA GLU A 494 20.40 43.62 -4.64
C GLU A 494 20.21 44.56 -3.44
N SER A 495 19.25 45.48 -3.49
CA SER A 495 18.91 46.37 -2.38
C SER A 495 18.38 45.63 -1.16
N GLU A 496 17.51 44.63 -1.38
CA GLU A 496 16.92 43.83 -0.31
C GLU A 496 17.96 42.89 0.31
N LEU A 497 18.84 42.32 -0.52
CA LEU A 497 19.97 41.53 -0.10
C LEU A 497 20.93 42.35 0.78
N ALA A 498 21.28 43.57 0.33
CA ALA A 498 22.12 44.49 1.09
C ALA A 498 21.48 44.86 2.44
N MET A 499 20.17 45.13 2.46
CA MET A 499 19.42 45.36 3.70
C MET A 499 19.47 44.13 4.63
N ARG A 500 19.17 42.92 4.12
CA ARG A 500 19.18 41.68 4.90
C ARG A 500 20.57 41.36 5.48
N ILE A 501 21.65 41.63 4.73
CA ILE A 501 23.04 41.50 5.24
C ILE A 501 23.31 42.55 6.32
N ASN A 502 22.94 43.81 6.08
CA ASN A 502 23.18 44.91 7.03
C ASN A 502 22.42 44.70 8.34
N CYS A 503 21.17 44.21 8.30
CA CYS A 503 20.42 43.83 9.49
C CYS A 503 21.07 42.65 10.23
N ALA A 504 21.45 41.58 9.53
CA ALA A 504 22.12 40.43 10.16
C ALA A 504 23.48 40.80 10.78
N ALA A 505 24.22 41.72 10.15
CA ALA A 505 25.46 42.25 10.67
C ALA A 505 25.24 43.17 11.89
N TYR A 506 24.19 44.00 11.86
CA TYR A 506 23.80 44.87 12.99
C TYR A 506 23.36 44.06 14.21
N ASP A 507 22.58 42.99 14.00
CA ASP A 507 22.07 42.11 15.06
C ASP A 507 23.14 41.14 15.59
N GLY A 508 24.32 41.07 14.97
CA GLY A 508 25.39 40.14 15.35
C GLY A 508 25.11 38.66 15.06
N ASP A 509 24.10 38.35 14.23
CA ASP A 509 23.70 36.98 13.90
C ASP A 509 24.62 36.36 12.83
N PHE A 510 25.73 35.80 13.30
CA PHE A 510 26.74 35.16 12.44
C PHE A 510 26.19 33.97 11.65
N TYR A 511 25.16 33.28 12.15
CA TYR A 511 24.56 32.15 11.45
C TYR A 511 23.76 32.62 10.23
N ARG A 512 22.96 33.68 10.40
CA ARG A 512 22.19 34.30 9.31
C ARG A 512 23.10 34.95 8.27
N LEU A 513 24.16 35.62 8.71
CA LEU A 513 25.18 36.18 7.81
C LEU A 513 25.84 35.10 6.95
N LYS A 514 26.28 33.99 7.57
CA LYS A 514 26.89 32.85 6.88
C LYS A 514 25.94 32.17 5.89
N ARG A 515 24.64 32.13 6.20
CA ARG A 515 23.62 31.59 5.30
C ARG A 515 23.39 32.48 4.08
N LEU A 516 23.32 33.80 4.26
CA LEU A 516 23.17 34.77 3.17
C LEU A 516 24.38 34.73 2.22
N VAL A 517 25.60 34.71 2.76
CA VAL A 517 26.81 34.59 1.95
C VAL A 517 26.83 33.27 1.16
N ARG A 518 26.39 32.16 1.77
CA ARG A 518 26.26 30.86 1.07
C ARG A 518 25.19 30.85 -0.03
N ALA A 519 24.16 31.69 0.08
CA ALA A 519 23.15 31.86 -0.96
C ALA A 519 23.63 32.76 -2.13
N GLY A 520 24.86 33.27 -2.05
CA GLY A 520 25.48 34.11 -3.08
C GLY A 520 25.43 35.61 -2.79
N ALA A 521 25.16 36.01 -1.55
CA ALA A 521 25.16 37.42 -1.18
C ALA A 521 26.59 37.99 -1.11
N ASP A 522 26.89 39.06 -1.85
CA ASP A 522 28.21 39.71 -1.80
C ASP A 522 28.27 40.73 -0.65
N PRO A 523 29.11 40.51 0.38
CA PRO A 523 29.27 41.45 1.49
C PRO A 523 29.95 42.77 1.10
N ARG A 524 30.56 42.88 -0.09
CA ARG A 524 31.20 44.13 -0.54
C ARG A 524 30.19 45.22 -0.91
N ILE A 525 29.04 44.83 -1.47
CA ILE A 525 27.94 45.73 -1.85
C ILE A 525 27.31 46.37 -0.59
N SER A 526 27.33 45.67 0.55
CA SER A 526 26.81 46.17 1.83
C SER A 526 27.72 47.26 2.46
N LEU A 527 29.04 47.17 2.23
CA LEU A 527 30.02 48.14 2.72
C LEU A 527 29.89 49.52 2.03
N GLU A 528 29.51 49.55 0.75
CA GLU A 528 29.25 50.80 0.01
C GLU A 528 27.94 51.48 0.46
N THR A 529 26.88 50.71 0.71
CA THR A 529 25.61 51.24 1.27
C THR A 529 25.75 51.73 2.72
N LEU A 530 26.61 51.08 3.53
CA LEU A 530 27.01 51.57 4.85
C LEU A 530 27.84 52.86 4.79
N ARG A 531 28.67 53.05 3.75
CA ARG A 531 29.40 54.31 3.50
C ARG A 531 28.43 55.45 3.16
N CYS A 532 27.46 55.22 2.27
CA CYS A 532 26.46 56.22 1.89
C CYS A 532 25.51 56.59 3.03
N SER A 533 25.07 55.63 3.86
CA SER A 533 24.19 55.92 5.02
C SER A 533 24.90 56.64 6.17
N LYS A 534 26.21 56.37 6.40
CA LYS A 534 27.04 57.17 7.33
C LYS A 534 27.25 58.60 6.81
N LEU A 535 27.46 58.78 5.50
CA LEU A 535 27.58 60.10 4.88
C LEU A 535 26.27 60.90 4.91
N SER A 536 25.12 60.25 4.72
CA SER A 536 23.80 60.90 4.80
C SER A 536 23.43 61.30 6.24
N ARG A 537 23.80 60.51 7.26
CA ARG A 537 23.63 60.92 8.67
C ARG A 537 24.56 62.08 9.07
N MET A 538 25.77 62.16 8.51
CA MET A 538 26.65 63.32 8.69
C MET A 538 26.14 64.59 8.00
N ALA A 539 25.29 64.47 6.97
CA ALA A 539 24.68 65.61 6.28
C ALA A 539 23.39 66.13 6.97
N MET A 540 22.68 65.31 7.75
CA MET A 540 21.52 65.74 8.56
C MET A 540 21.88 66.20 9.99
N THR A 541 23.17 66.20 10.34
CA THR A 541 23.67 66.70 11.64
C THR A 541 24.66 67.87 11.47
N LYS A 542 24.40 68.73 10.49
CA LYS A 542 24.98 70.07 10.41
C LYS A 542 23.93 71.12 10.12
#